data_AF-A0A2K4KQA3-F1
#
_entry.id   AF-A0A2K4KQA3-F1
#
_cell.length_a   1.000
_cell.length_b   1.000
_cell.length_c   1.000
_cell.angle_alpha   90.00
_cell.angle_beta   90.00
_cell.angle_gamma   90.00
#
_symmetry.space_group_name_H-M   'P 1'
#
loop_
_entity.id
_entity.type
_entity.pdbx_description
1 polymer ?
#
loop_
_entity_poly.entity_id
_entity_poly.type
_entity_poly.pdbx_seq_one_letter_code
_entity_poly.pdbx_strand_id
1 'polypeptide(L)'
;MTPDLQKTAWGHIKRFIQPGDKLRLYSFSAYLEGHYTRLQFAGELEKPIDPAVLGDVPMMASRKFDACLKGQSAALYQRFGKAFSNAMGKSSSDIPRSEILFSLKSIGDDIKNAEGVNERVILLMSDMLEYSDFGSFYTNKGIREINPAVELAKVEKQQLLADFSGARVYVHGAAFVPTQIKNGYRSGKMIQNLEGFWRRYFEKSNAELKGFGNPELTIAVE
;
A
#
# COMPACT_ATOMS: atom_id res chain seq x y z
N MET A 1 -9.17 -10.18 0.47
CA MET A 1 -8.06 -10.78 1.28
C MET A 1 -8.63 -11.49 2.51
N THR A 2 -7.98 -12.53 3.02
CA THR A 2 -8.43 -13.25 4.23
C THR A 2 -8.30 -12.40 5.50
N PRO A 3 -9.08 -12.70 6.57
CA PRO A 3 -8.93 -12.04 7.87
C PRO A 3 -7.50 -12.14 8.45
N ASP A 4 -6.81 -13.26 8.22
CA ASP A 4 -5.44 -13.44 8.73
C ASP A 4 -4.44 -12.50 8.08
N LEU A 5 -4.49 -12.32 6.75
CA LEU A 5 -3.66 -11.35 6.04
C LEU A 5 -3.97 -9.90 6.47
N GLN A 6 -5.24 -9.60 6.76
CA GLN A 6 -5.60 -8.30 7.32
C GLN A 6 -4.99 -8.07 8.71
N LYS A 7 -4.99 -9.11 9.55
CA LYS A 7 -4.44 -9.06 10.91
C LYS A 7 -2.93 -8.88 10.92
N THR A 8 -2.21 -9.56 10.04
CA THR A 8 -0.74 -9.47 9.95
C THR A 8 -0.32 -8.13 9.36
N ALA A 9 -1.00 -7.64 8.31
CA ALA A 9 -0.81 -6.28 7.80
C ALA A 9 -1.06 -5.21 8.89
N TRP A 10 -2.13 -5.34 9.68
CA TRP A 10 -2.39 -4.47 10.82
C TRP A 10 -1.28 -4.51 11.88
N GLY A 11 -0.67 -5.69 12.08
CA GLY A 11 0.49 -5.87 12.94
C GLY A 11 1.70 -5.06 12.48
N HIS A 12 2.01 -5.11 11.18
CA HIS A 12 3.10 -4.33 10.57
C HIS A 12 2.88 -2.83 10.73
N ILE A 13 1.69 -2.34 10.40
CA ILE A 13 1.32 -0.92 10.50
C ILE A 13 1.53 -0.38 11.92
N LYS A 14 1.00 -1.07 12.94
CA LYS A 14 1.09 -0.61 14.34
C LYS A 14 2.52 -0.57 14.89
N ARG A 15 3.42 -1.40 14.36
CA ARG A 15 4.82 -1.43 14.78
C ARG A 15 5.64 -0.35 14.09
N PHE A 16 5.24 0.02 12.88
CA PHE A 16 5.98 0.96 12.04
C PHE A 16 5.72 2.42 12.40
N ILE A 17 4.46 2.79 12.67
CA ILE A 17 4.06 4.19 12.85
C ILE A 17 4.66 4.81 14.14
N GLN A 18 5.26 5.99 14.00
CA GLN A 18 5.89 6.77 15.06
C GLN A 18 5.44 8.25 15.05
N PRO A 19 5.63 8.99 16.17
CA PRO A 19 5.42 10.43 16.18
C PRO A 19 6.25 11.16 15.12
N GLY A 20 5.61 12.04 14.36
CA GLY A 20 6.16 12.73 13.20
C GLY A 20 5.73 12.14 11.85
N ASP A 21 5.11 10.96 11.86
CA ASP A 21 4.68 10.31 10.62
C ASP A 21 3.39 10.88 10.07
N LYS A 22 3.33 10.96 8.73
CA LYS A 22 2.10 11.21 7.98
C LYS A 22 1.56 9.88 7.45
N LEU A 23 0.32 9.57 7.78
CA LEU A 23 -0.35 8.32 7.43
C LEU A 23 -1.46 8.56 6.41
N ARG A 24 -1.41 7.86 5.29
CA ARG A 24 -2.44 7.90 4.25
C ARG A 24 -2.91 6.48 3.92
N LEU A 25 -4.22 6.29 3.82
CA LEU A 25 -4.82 5.03 3.39
C LEU A 25 -5.55 5.27 2.07
N TYR A 26 -5.19 4.51 1.05
CA TYR A 26 -5.93 4.46 -0.20
C TYR A 26 -6.64 3.12 -0.34
N SER A 27 -7.85 3.16 -0.85
CA SER A 27 -8.47 2.00 -1.49
C SER A 27 -8.33 2.15 -2.99
N PHE A 28 -8.11 1.06 -3.71
CA PHE A 28 -8.13 1.05 -5.17
C PHE A 28 -8.83 -0.21 -5.67
N SER A 29 -9.36 -0.14 -6.90
CA SER A 29 -10.12 -1.19 -7.58
C SER A 29 -10.22 -0.86 -9.08
N ALA A 30 -10.91 -1.69 -9.87
CA ALA A 30 -11.40 -1.24 -11.19
C ALA A 30 -12.30 0.00 -11.06
N TYR A 31 -12.29 0.83 -12.10
CA TYR A 31 -13.17 2.01 -12.25
C TYR A 31 -14.60 1.56 -12.55
N LEU A 32 -15.38 1.34 -11.50
CA LEU A 32 -16.83 1.08 -11.55
C LEU A 32 -17.55 2.07 -10.62
N GLU A 33 -18.87 2.17 -10.72
CA GLU A 33 -19.64 3.05 -9.85
C GLU A 33 -19.38 2.70 -8.36
N GLY A 34 -18.88 3.67 -7.60
CA GLY A 34 -18.50 3.46 -6.18
C GLY A 34 -17.18 2.72 -5.94
N HIS A 35 -16.48 2.33 -7.01
CA HIS A 35 -15.22 1.58 -6.99
C HIS A 35 -14.17 2.34 -7.82
N TYR A 36 -13.27 3.05 -7.14
CA TYR A 36 -12.16 3.77 -7.77
C TYR A 36 -11.12 4.12 -6.70
N THR A 37 -9.94 4.56 -7.15
CA THR A 37 -8.87 5.00 -6.25
C THR A 37 -9.32 6.16 -5.40
N ARG A 38 -9.31 5.99 -4.08
CA ARG A 38 -9.79 7.00 -3.13
C ARG A 38 -8.94 7.02 -1.87
N LEU A 39 -8.60 8.22 -1.43
CA LEU A 39 -8.05 8.48 -0.10
C LEU A 39 -9.15 8.26 0.95
N GLN A 40 -9.00 7.19 1.74
CA GLN A 40 -9.92 6.78 2.80
C GLN A 40 -9.56 7.41 4.14
N PHE A 41 -8.29 7.72 4.34
CA PHE A 41 -7.79 8.32 5.57
C PHE A 41 -6.53 9.14 5.27
N ALA A 42 -6.41 10.31 5.90
CA ALA A 42 -5.17 11.04 6.03
C ALA A 42 -5.08 11.54 7.48
N GLY A 43 -3.93 11.33 8.10
CA GLY A 43 -3.63 11.80 9.44
C GLY A 43 -2.14 12.00 9.62
N GLU A 44 -1.78 12.69 10.68
CA GLU A 44 -0.40 12.94 11.06
C GLU A 44 -0.28 12.66 12.55
N LEU A 45 0.89 12.15 12.97
CA LEU A 45 1.24 12.13 14.37
C LEU A 45 2.11 13.32 14.70
N GLU A 46 1.62 14.24 15.52
CA GLU A 46 2.44 15.36 15.96
C GLU A 46 3.65 14.90 16.78
N LYS A 47 4.79 15.56 16.56
CA LYS A 47 6.00 15.36 17.35
C LYS A 47 5.83 15.96 18.76
N PRO A 48 6.52 15.39 19.77
CA PRO A 48 6.70 16.07 21.06
C PRO A 48 7.29 17.47 20.88
N ILE A 49 7.04 18.35 21.86
CA ILE A 49 7.71 19.65 21.92
C ILE A 49 9.21 19.41 22.02
N ASP A 50 9.98 20.15 21.21
CA ASP A 50 11.43 20.15 21.32
C ASP A 50 11.84 20.61 22.73
N PRO A 51 12.59 19.79 23.50
CA PRO A 51 13.06 20.19 24.82
C PRO A 51 13.83 21.51 24.84
N ALA A 52 14.46 21.90 23.72
CA ALA A 52 15.21 23.14 23.59
C ALA A 52 14.33 24.40 23.70
N VAL A 53 13.04 24.32 23.36
CA VAL A 53 12.12 25.47 23.39
C VAL A 53 11.14 25.44 24.57
N LEU A 54 11.16 24.38 25.39
CA LEU A 54 10.23 24.23 26.52
C LEU A 54 10.33 25.38 27.53
N GLY A 55 11.51 25.97 27.71
CA GLY A 55 11.73 27.10 28.62
C GLY A 55 10.96 28.37 28.23
N ASP A 56 10.66 28.53 26.94
CA ASP A 56 9.96 29.69 26.38
C ASP A 56 8.44 29.46 26.24
N VAL A 57 7.96 28.26 26.61
CA VAL A 57 6.54 27.89 26.53
C VAL A 57 5.88 27.98 27.91
N PRO A 58 4.72 28.64 28.04
CA PRO A 58 3.98 28.65 29.30
C PRO A 58 3.70 27.23 29.82
N MET A 59 4.09 26.96 31.07
CA MET A 59 4.04 25.62 31.68
C MET A 59 2.65 24.96 31.62
N MET A 60 1.57 25.74 31.74
CA MET A 60 0.20 25.20 31.63
C MET A 60 -0.15 24.80 30.20
N ALA A 61 0.37 25.51 29.20
CA ALA A 61 0.16 25.18 27.80
C ALA A 61 0.94 23.92 27.41
N SER A 62 2.20 23.79 27.83
CA SER A 62 3.02 22.59 27.57
C SER A 62 2.40 21.34 28.20
N ARG A 63 1.97 21.41 29.47
CA ARG A 63 1.27 20.29 30.13
C ARG A 63 0.00 19.84 29.41
N LYS A 64 -0.80 20.80 28.91
CA LYS A 64 -2.03 20.50 28.16
C LYS A 64 -1.71 19.85 26.82
N PHE A 65 -0.69 20.33 26.12
CA PHE A 65 -0.23 19.76 24.87
C PHE A 65 0.31 18.35 25.06
N ASP A 66 1.17 18.12 26.06
CA ASP A 66 1.69 16.79 26.39
C ASP A 66 0.56 15.80 26.73
N ALA A 67 -0.45 16.25 27.48
CA ALA A 67 -1.62 15.42 27.77
C ALA A 67 -2.39 15.04 26.49
N CYS A 68 -2.47 15.94 25.51
CA CYS A 68 -3.06 15.66 24.21
C CYS A 68 -2.22 14.65 23.42
N LEU A 69 -0.90 14.87 23.34
CA LEU A 69 0.02 13.97 22.63
C LEU A 69 0.02 12.55 23.20
N LYS A 70 -0.11 12.39 24.51
CA LYS A 70 -0.24 11.06 25.17
C LYS A 70 -1.45 10.26 24.67
N GLY A 71 -2.55 10.93 24.35
CA GLY A 71 -3.76 10.29 23.81
C GLY A 71 -3.78 10.15 22.29
N GLN A 72 -2.89 10.85 21.60
CA GLN A 72 -2.92 11.04 20.15
C GLN A 72 -2.79 9.71 19.38
N SER A 73 -1.78 8.91 19.70
CA SER A 73 -1.55 7.63 19.01
C SER A 73 -2.74 6.68 19.16
N ALA A 74 -3.31 6.59 20.35
CA ALA A 74 -4.49 5.74 20.59
C ALA A 74 -5.70 6.20 19.76
N ALA A 75 -5.96 7.51 19.72
CA ALA A 75 -7.04 8.09 18.92
C ALA A 75 -6.80 7.88 17.41
N LEU A 76 -5.56 8.07 16.93
CA LEU A 76 -5.19 7.81 15.54
C LEU A 76 -5.40 6.33 15.20
N TYR A 77 -4.89 5.40 15.99
CA TYR A 77 -5.04 3.97 15.74
C TYR A 77 -6.50 3.53 15.72
N GLN A 78 -7.35 4.09 16.58
CA GLN A 78 -8.78 3.80 16.57
C GLN A 78 -9.44 4.28 15.27
N ARG A 79 -9.17 5.52 14.86
CA ARG A 79 -9.74 6.11 13.63
C ARG A 79 -9.22 5.43 12.37
N PHE A 80 -7.91 5.25 12.28
CA PHE A 80 -7.24 4.57 11.19
C PHE A 80 -7.67 3.10 11.11
N GLY A 81 -7.74 2.39 12.24
CA GLY A 81 -8.20 1.00 12.29
C GLY A 81 -9.64 0.83 11.79
N LYS A 82 -10.53 1.78 12.10
CA LYS A 82 -11.89 1.81 11.53
C LYS A 82 -11.87 2.04 10.02
N ALA A 83 -11.07 3.00 9.54
CA ALA A 83 -10.94 3.27 8.10
C ALA A 83 -10.36 2.06 7.35
N PHE A 84 -9.32 1.44 7.92
CA PHE A 84 -8.67 0.23 7.41
C PHE A 84 -9.65 -0.93 7.33
N SER A 85 -10.35 -1.26 8.41
CA SER A 85 -11.35 -2.34 8.42
C SER A 85 -12.48 -2.08 7.43
N ASN A 86 -12.95 -0.84 7.30
CA ASN A 86 -13.96 -0.47 6.32
C ASN A 86 -13.47 -0.63 4.87
N ALA A 87 -12.22 -0.22 4.58
CA ALA A 87 -11.63 -0.39 3.26
C ALA A 87 -11.48 -1.87 2.90
N MET A 88 -11.04 -2.70 3.86
CA MET A 88 -10.91 -4.14 3.68
C MET A 88 -12.26 -4.85 3.56
N GLY A 89 -13.27 -4.45 4.33
CA GLY A 89 -14.62 -5.05 4.30
C GLY A 89 -15.39 -4.78 3.00
N LYS A 90 -15.02 -3.71 2.28
CA LYS A 90 -15.54 -3.39 0.95
C LYS A 90 -14.74 -4.04 -0.19
N SER A 91 -13.64 -4.74 0.10
CA SER A 91 -12.91 -5.49 -0.91
C SER A 91 -13.70 -6.73 -1.31
N SER A 92 -14.36 -6.68 -2.46
CA SER A 92 -15.09 -7.83 -3.03
C SER A 92 -14.19 -8.60 -3.99
N SER A 93 -14.25 -9.93 -3.93
CA SER A 93 -13.67 -10.84 -4.92
C SER A 93 -14.44 -10.86 -6.24
N ASP A 94 -15.62 -10.24 -6.29
CA ASP A 94 -16.53 -10.27 -7.43
C ASP A 94 -16.28 -9.12 -8.41
N ILE A 95 -15.30 -8.25 -8.15
CA ILE A 95 -14.90 -7.20 -9.08
C ILE A 95 -14.11 -7.86 -10.21
N PRO A 96 -14.62 -7.84 -11.45
CA PRO A 96 -14.08 -8.66 -12.54
C PRO A 96 -12.79 -8.08 -13.13
N ARG A 97 -12.25 -6.96 -12.62
CA ARG A 97 -11.08 -6.24 -13.16
C ARG A 97 -10.30 -5.55 -12.04
N SER A 98 -9.02 -5.27 -12.29
CA SER A 98 -8.14 -4.54 -11.39
C SER A 98 -7.30 -3.57 -12.20
N GLU A 99 -7.38 -2.28 -11.86
CA GLU A 99 -6.64 -1.20 -12.52
C GLU A 99 -5.44 -0.78 -11.64
N ILE A 100 -4.59 -1.77 -11.30
CA ILE A 100 -3.57 -1.58 -10.25
C ILE A 100 -2.54 -0.54 -10.71
N LEU A 101 -2.01 -0.65 -11.93
CA LEU A 101 -0.98 0.28 -12.43
C LEU A 101 -1.49 1.72 -12.53
N PHE A 102 -2.73 1.93 -13.00
CA PHE A 102 -3.31 3.28 -13.06
C PHE A 102 -3.52 3.85 -11.64
N SER A 103 -3.99 3.02 -10.72
CA SER A 103 -4.16 3.39 -9.31
C SER A 103 -2.82 3.76 -8.68
N LEU A 104 -1.79 2.97 -8.94
CA LEU A 104 -0.43 3.21 -8.46
C LEU A 104 0.17 4.49 -9.05
N LYS A 105 -0.10 4.80 -10.33
CA LYS A 105 0.30 6.07 -10.93
C LYS A 105 -0.32 7.26 -10.20
N SER A 106 -1.63 7.25 -10.01
CA SER A 106 -2.35 8.32 -9.32
C SER A 106 -1.90 8.48 -7.85
N ILE A 107 -1.62 7.38 -7.16
CA ILE A 107 -1.09 7.41 -5.78
C ILE A 107 0.35 7.94 -5.77
N GLY A 108 1.17 7.56 -6.76
CA GLY A 108 2.53 8.08 -6.93
C GLY A 108 2.55 9.60 -7.06
N ASP A 109 1.67 10.17 -7.88
CA ASP A 109 1.56 11.63 -8.04
C ASP A 109 1.24 12.34 -6.72
N ASP A 110 0.36 11.78 -5.89
CA ASP A 110 0.02 12.31 -4.57
C ASP A 110 1.20 12.19 -3.57
N ILE A 111 1.91 11.06 -3.59
CA ILE A 111 3.11 10.82 -2.76
C ILE A 111 4.25 11.78 -3.13
N LYS A 112 4.42 12.05 -4.43
CA LYS A 112 5.42 12.97 -4.95
C LYS A 112 5.19 14.40 -4.47
N ASN A 113 3.93 14.83 -4.42
CA ASN A 113 3.55 16.18 -4.01
C ASN A 113 3.47 16.35 -2.48
N ALA A 114 3.75 15.30 -1.69
CA ALA A 114 3.71 15.40 -0.23
C ALA A 114 4.92 16.20 0.30
N GLU A 115 4.64 17.32 0.96
CA GLU A 115 5.64 18.20 1.56
C GLU A 115 6.04 17.79 2.99
N GLY A 116 7.26 18.16 3.39
CA GLY A 116 7.79 17.91 4.73
C GLY A 116 8.01 16.42 5.05
N VAL A 117 8.25 15.60 4.03
CA VAL A 117 8.45 14.15 4.14
C VAL A 117 9.87 13.79 3.72
N ASN A 118 10.64 13.25 4.65
CA ASN A 118 12.02 12.83 4.42
C ASN A 118 12.09 11.38 3.89
N GLU A 119 11.17 10.53 4.33
CA GLU A 119 11.15 9.11 4.00
C GLU A 119 9.75 8.66 3.62
N ARG A 120 9.64 7.76 2.64
CA ARG A 120 8.36 7.26 2.12
C ARG A 120 8.35 5.75 2.21
N VAL A 121 7.32 5.20 2.83
CA VAL A 121 7.11 3.76 2.97
C VAL A 121 5.70 3.41 2.52
N ILE A 122 5.57 2.39 1.67
CA ILE A 122 4.31 1.94 1.11
C ILE A 122 4.10 0.48 1.50
N LEU A 123 3.07 0.21 2.29
CA LEU A 123 2.53 -1.13 2.48
C LEU A 123 1.39 -1.35 1.48
N LEU A 124 1.65 -2.10 0.42
CA LEU A 124 0.70 -2.39 -0.65
C LEU A 124 -0.02 -3.72 -0.39
N MET A 125 -1.32 -3.65 -0.17
CA MET A 125 -2.16 -4.83 0.07
C MET A 125 -2.89 -5.23 -1.21
N SER A 126 -2.41 -6.27 -1.90
CA SER A 126 -2.95 -6.70 -3.19
C SER A 126 -2.46 -8.10 -3.57
N ASP A 127 -3.22 -8.80 -4.41
CA ASP A 127 -2.75 -10.00 -5.11
C ASP A 127 -1.70 -9.67 -6.19
N MET A 128 -1.56 -8.40 -6.55
CA MET A 128 -0.68 -7.88 -7.58
C MET A 128 -0.98 -8.45 -8.97
N LEU A 129 -2.19 -8.96 -9.19
CA LEU A 129 -2.63 -9.53 -10.45
C LEU A 129 -3.40 -8.47 -11.24
N GLU A 130 -2.69 -7.79 -12.13
CA GLU A 130 -3.28 -6.79 -13.02
C GLU A 130 -4.34 -7.41 -13.94
N TYR A 131 -5.49 -6.75 -14.05
CA TYR A 131 -6.57 -7.14 -14.94
C TYR A 131 -7.31 -5.92 -15.48
N SER A 132 -6.65 -5.22 -16.38
CA SER A 132 -7.13 -4.00 -17.03
C SER A 132 -7.15 -4.14 -18.55
N ASP A 133 -7.61 -3.10 -19.24
CA ASP A 133 -7.66 -3.06 -20.70
C ASP A 133 -6.28 -2.93 -21.37
N PHE A 134 -5.25 -2.47 -20.66
CA PHE A 134 -3.90 -2.32 -21.23
C PHE A 134 -3.02 -3.57 -21.00
N GLY A 135 -3.34 -4.38 -19.99
CA GLY A 135 -2.59 -5.57 -19.63
C GLY A 135 -3.38 -6.44 -18.66
N SER A 136 -3.40 -7.74 -18.91
CA SER A 136 -4.02 -8.70 -18.01
C SER A 136 -3.04 -9.81 -17.69
N PHE A 137 -2.90 -10.20 -16.43
CA PHE A 137 -2.18 -11.40 -16.01
C PHE A 137 -3.08 -12.65 -16.03
N TYR A 138 -4.32 -12.51 -16.49
CA TYR A 138 -5.28 -13.61 -16.59
C TYR A 138 -5.40 -14.15 -18.03
N THR A 139 -5.63 -15.45 -18.16
CA THR A 139 -6.10 -16.11 -19.39
C THR A 139 -6.99 -17.29 -19.03
N ASN A 140 -8.11 -17.49 -19.73
CA ASN A 140 -8.99 -18.66 -19.59
C ASN A 140 -9.25 -19.11 -18.14
N LYS A 141 -9.68 -18.18 -17.26
CA LYS A 141 -9.96 -18.43 -15.83
C LYS A 141 -8.74 -18.84 -14.99
N GLY A 142 -7.52 -18.64 -15.48
CA GLY A 142 -6.27 -18.86 -14.77
C GLY A 142 -5.31 -17.67 -14.94
N ILE A 143 -4.12 -17.81 -14.36
CA ILE A 143 -3.04 -16.83 -14.54
C ILE A 143 -2.17 -17.30 -15.71
N ARG A 144 -1.92 -16.41 -16.67
CA ARG A 144 -1.06 -16.73 -17.82
C ARG A 144 0.41 -16.70 -17.42
N GLU A 145 1.26 -17.17 -18.32
CA GLU A 145 2.69 -16.91 -18.20
C GLU A 145 2.97 -15.41 -18.30
N ILE A 146 3.62 -14.88 -17.27
CA ILE A 146 4.05 -13.48 -17.18
C ILE A 146 5.49 -13.41 -17.68
N ASN A 147 5.75 -12.58 -18.68
CA ASN A 147 7.09 -12.21 -19.09
C ASN A 147 7.37 -10.78 -18.60
N PRO A 148 8.22 -10.59 -17.58
CA PRO A 148 8.46 -9.27 -16.98
C PRO A 148 8.87 -8.19 -17.98
N ALA A 149 9.72 -8.52 -18.95
CA ALA A 149 10.21 -7.55 -19.91
C ALA A 149 9.11 -7.09 -20.88
N VAL A 150 8.29 -8.03 -21.36
CA VAL A 150 7.19 -7.73 -22.27
C VAL A 150 6.12 -6.89 -21.58
N GLU A 151 5.74 -7.23 -20.35
CA GLU A 151 4.73 -6.46 -19.62
C GLU A 151 5.24 -5.06 -19.25
N LEU A 152 6.51 -4.93 -18.86
CA LEU A 152 7.08 -3.63 -18.52
C LEU A 152 7.14 -2.70 -19.74
N ALA A 153 7.48 -3.23 -20.92
CA ALA A 153 7.46 -2.45 -22.16
C ALA A 153 6.06 -1.91 -22.50
N LYS A 154 4.98 -2.65 -22.15
CA LYS A 154 3.61 -2.14 -22.29
C LYS A 154 3.34 -0.99 -21.33
N VAL A 155 3.76 -1.12 -20.06
CA VAL A 155 3.62 -0.05 -19.05
C VAL A 155 4.29 1.23 -19.52
N GLU A 156 5.53 1.13 -20.03
CA GLU A 156 6.28 2.28 -20.55
C GLU A 156 5.59 2.90 -21.77
N LYS A 157 5.17 2.09 -22.73
CA LYS A 157 4.45 2.55 -23.93
C LYS A 157 3.17 3.30 -23.59
N GLN A 158 2.46 2.84 -22.54
CA GLN A 158 1.21 3.45 -22.08
C GLN A 158 1.44 4.57 -21.04
N GLN A 159 2.69 4.93 -20.76
CA GLN A 159 3.06 5.96 -19.79
C GLN A 159 2.50 5.71 -18.38
N LEU A 160 2.42 4.43 -17.99
CA LEU A 160 1.84 4.00 -16.71
C LEU A 160 2.87 3.88 -15.57
N LEU A 161 4.12 4.30 -15.80
CA LEU A 161 5.08 4.46 -14.71
C LEU A 161 4.61 5.57 -13.75
N ALA A 162 4.83 5.32 -12.46
CA ALA A 162 4.58 6.26 -11.38
C ALA A 162 5.89 6.95 -10.96
N ASP A 163 5.82 7.87 -10.00
CA ASP A 163 7.00 8.39 -9.31
C ASP A 163 6.72 8.35 -7.80
N PHE A 164 7.28 7.35 -7.12
CA PHE A 164 7.09 7.15 -5.70
C PHE A 164 8.10 7.90 -4.83
N SER A 165 8.93 8.77 -5.44
CA SER A 165 9.84 9.65 -4.70
C SER A 165 10.79 8.91 -3.73
N GLY A 166 11.36 7.80 -4.20
CA GLY A 166 12.32 6.97 -3.45
C GLY A 166 11.67 6.04 -2.44
N ALA A 167 10.37 5.74 -2.54
CA ALA A 167 9.68 4.96 -1.53
C ALA A 167 10.20 3.52 -1.40
N ARG A 168 10.20 3.01 -0.16
CA ARG A 168 10.36 1.58 0.13
C ARG A 168 8.99 0.92 0.07
N VAL A 169 8.85 -0.09 -0.79
CA VAL A 169 7.58 -0.78 -1.05
C VAL A 169 7.61 -2.18 -0.46
N TYR A 170 6.58 -2.50 0.29
CA TYR A 170 6.32 -3.81 0.87
C TYR A 170 4.98 -4.30 0.38
N VAL A 171 4.97 -5.42 -0.34
CA VAL A 171 3.75 -6.01 -0.85
C VAL A 171 3.28 -7.11 0.10
N HIS A 172 1.99 -7.08 0.44
CA HIS A 172 1.33 -8.07 1.27
C HIS A 172 0.12 -8.64 0.52
N GLY A 173 0.03 -9.97 0.43
CA GLY A 173 -1.06 -10.69 -0.23
C GLY A 173 -0.80 -11.07 -1.68
N ALA A 174 0.42 -10.93 -2.19
CA ALA A 174 0.71 -11.20 -3.59
C ALA A 174 0.44 -12.65 -4.00
N ALA A 175 0.06 -12.82 -5.27
CA ALA A 175 -0.39 -14.08 -5.86
C ALA A 175 -1.57 -14.77 -5.14
N PHE A 176 -2.24 -14.08 -4.20
CA PHE A 176 -3.43 -14.60 -3.53
C PHE A 176 -4.59 -14.72 -4.52
N VAL A 177 -5.05 -15.94 -4.78
CA VAL A 177 -6.28 -16.18 -5.55
C VAL A 177 -7.19 -17.09 -4.74
N PRO A 178 -8.47 -16.73 -4.56
CA PRO A 178 -9.42 -17.57 -3.83
C PRO A 178 -9.46 -19.00 -4.38
N THR A 179 -9.51 -19.97 -3.48
CA THR A 179 -9.46 -21.43 -3.75
C THR A 179 -10.62 -21.97 -4.59
N GLN A 180 -11.59 -21.13 -4.94
CA GLN A 180 -12.79 -21.47 -5.71
C GLN A 180 -12.53 -21.57 -7.22
N ILE A 181 -11.35 -21.17 -7.69
CA ILE A 181 -10.95 -21.31 -9.10
C ILE A 181 -10.29 -22.68 -9.29
N LYS A 182 -10.81 -23.51 -10.22
CA LYS A 182 -10.13 -24.75 -10.66
C LYS A 182 -8.67 -24.43 -10.97
N ASN A 183 -7.72 -25.04 -10.26
CA ASN A 183 -6.27 -24.82 -10.33
C ASN A 183 -5.74 -23.59 -9.54
N GLY A 184 -6.07 -23.50 -8.24
CA GLY A 184 -5.45 -22.55 -7.29
C GLY A 184 -3.94 -22.72 -7.04
N TYR A 185 -3.25 -23.63 -7.75
CA TYR A 185 -1.80 -23.81 -7.67
C TYR A 185 -1.06 -22.69 -8.39
N ARG A 186 0.04 -22.20 -7.80
CA ARG A 186 0.97 -21.25 -8.40
C ARG A 186 2.35 -21.86 -8.43
N SER A 187 2.94 -21.96 -9.62
CA SER A 187 4.30 -22.45 -9.73
C SER A 187 5.27 -21.40 -9.18
N GLY A 188 6.38 -21.85 -8.59
CA GLY A 188 7.44 -20.94 -8.13
C GLY A 188 7.94 -20.01 -9.26
N LYS A 189 7.98 -20.50 -10.51
CA LYS A 189 8.34 -19.70 -11.68
C LYS A 189 7.34 -18.58 -11.95
N MET A 190 6.04 -18.83 -11.82
CA MET A 190 5.03 -17.78 -11.97
C MET A 190 5.21 -16.70 -10.90
N ILE A 191 5.46 -17.10 -9.65
CA ILE A 191 5.68 -16.17 -8.54
C ILE A 191 6.94 -15.33 -8.79
N GLN A 192 8.04 -15.96 -9.19
CA GLN A 192 9.29 -15.28 -9.54
C GLN A 192 9.11 -14.29 -10.69
N ASN A 193 8.33 -14.65 -11.71
CA ASN A 193 8.05 -13.74 -12.82
C ASN A 193 7.15 -12.57 -12.39
N LEU A 194 6.14 -12.83 -11.57
CA LEU A 194 5.27 -11.78 -11.03
C LEU A 194 6.08 -10.78 -10.19
N GLU A 195 6.88 -11.28 -9.24
CA GLU A 195 7.77 -10.47 -8.42
C GLU A 195 8.79 -9.72 -9.27
N GLY A 196 9.39 -10.39 -10.27
CA GLY A 196 10.37 -9.79 -11.18
C GLY A 196 9.78 -8.66 -12.01
N PHE A 197 8.52 -8.77 -12.43
CA PHE A 197 7.80 -7.65 -13.06
C PHE A 197 7.64 -6.48 -12.11
N TRP A 198 7.06 -6.70 -10.92
CA TRP A 198 6.77 -5.63 -9.97
C TRP A 198 8.04 -4.96 -9.41
N ARG A 199 9.10 -5.74 -9.19
CA ARG A 199 10.42 -5.21 -8.80
C ARG A 199 10.92 -4.18 -9.81
N ARG A 200 10.92 -4.53 -11.10
CA ARG A 200 11.35 -3.63 -12.18
C ARG A 200 10.40 -2.44 -12.38
N TYR A 201 9.09 -2.66 -12.19
CA TYR A 201 8.10 -1.58 -12.21
C TYR A 201 8.38 -0.54 -11.13
N PHE A 202 8.59 -0.97 -9.87
CA PHE A 202 8.89 -0.06 -8.76
C PHE A 202 10.24 0.63 -8.96
N GLU A 203 11.26 -0.09 -9.40
CA GLU A 203 12.58 0.50 -9.71
C GLU A 203 12.46 1.63 -10.75
N LYS A 204 11.76 1.38 -11.87
CA LYS A 204 11.50 2.41 -12.89
C LYS A 204 10.54 3.50 -12.45
N SER A 205 9.77 3.26 -11.39
CA SER A 205 8.84 4.23 -10.79
C SER A 205 9.44 4.94 -9.57
N ASN A 206 10.77 4.99 -9.46
CA ASN A 206 11.49 5.64 -8.37
C ASN A 206 11.11 5.09 -6.98
N ALA A 207 11.14 3.76 -6.84
CA ALA A 207 10.88 3.04 -5.60
C ALA A 207 11.73 1.75 -5.53
N GLU A 208 11.85 1.19 -4.32
CA GLU A 208 12.53 -0.07 -4.08
C GLU A 208 11.57 -1.11 -3.49
N LEU A 209 11.45 -2.27 -4.14
CA LEU A 209 10.67 -3.40 -3.60
C LEU A 209 11.49 -4.14 -2.53
N LYS A 210 11.20 -3.84 -1.25
CA LYS A 210 11.87 -4.44 -0.08
C LYS A 210 11.31 -5.80 0.30
N GLY A 211 10.02 -6.03 0.08
CA GLY A 211 9.38 -7.31 0.41
C GLY A 211 8.21 -7.65 -0.50
N PHE A 212 8.08 -8.92 -0.86
CA PHE A 212 7.01 -9.42 -1.71
C PHE A 212 6.36 -10.66 -1.05
N GLY A 213 5.38 -10.39 -0.18
CA GLY A 213 4.72 -11.42 0.62
C GLY A 213 3.73 -12.25 -0.20
N ASN A 214 4.09 -13.51 -0.45
CA ASN A 214 3.34 -14.45 -1.29
C ASN A 214 2.74 -15.61 -0.46
N PRO A 215 1.59 -15.45 0.20
CA PRO A 215 0.81 -14.22 0.33
C PRO A 215 1.17 -13.40 1.58
N GLU A 216 1.92 -13.95 2.52
CA GLU A 216 2.23 -13.25 3.78
C GLU A 216 3.58 -12.56 3.72
N LEU A 217 3.63 -11.28 4.13
CA LEU A 217 4.88 -10.54 4.32
C LEU A 217 5.54 -10.97 5.63
N THR A 218 6.69 -11.63 5.52
CA THR A 218 7.43 -12.20 6.65
C THR A 218 8.53 -11.29 7.21
N ILE A 219 8.91 -10.24 6.47
CA ILE A 219 9.86 -9.23 6.94
C ILE A 219 9.12 -8.10 7.65
N ALA A 220 9.83 -7.42 8.56
CA ALA A 220 9.31 -6.21 9.16
C ALA A 220 9.25 -5.08 8.12
N VAL A 221 8.23 -4.23 8.24
CA VAL A 221 8.23 -2.92 7.59
C VAL A 221 9.18 -2.04 8.39
N GLU A 222 10.15 -1.46 7.69
CA GLU A 222 11.22 -0.63 8.22
C GLU A 222 11.28 0.69 7.46
#